data_AF-A0A3N5X4J6-F1
#
_entry.id   AF-A0A3N5X4J6-F1
#
_cell.length_a   1.000
_cell.length_b   1.000
_cell.length_c   1.000
_cell.angle_alpha   90.00
_cell.angle_beta   90.00
_cell.angle_gamma   90.00
#
_symmetry.space_group_name_H-M   'P 1'
#
loop_
_entity.id
_entity.type
_entity.pdbx_description
1 polymer ?
#
loop_
_entity_poly.entity_id
_entity_poly.type
_entity_poly.pdbx_seq_one_letter_code
_entity_poly.pdbx_strand_id
1 'polypeptide(L)'
;MRQRSCSRVGNCPRNNDLPQPAHDATLQTMKATLPEPEIVTRNGKAVAVIIPIKDYEELLDRVQDSVDAAWLKRFRRKPRHYRPLEDYLAERKRK
;
A
#
# COMPACT_ATOMS: atom_id res chain seq x y z
N MET A 1 23.17 -64.38 -18.16
CA MET A 1 21.76 -64.29 -18.60
C MET A 1 20.96 -63.58 -17.50
N ARG A 2 20.44 -62.38 -17.80
CA ARG A 2 19.37 -61.61 -17.12
C ARG A 2 19.54 -61.33 -15.61
N GLN A 3 20.20 -60.24 -15.21
CA GLN A 3 19.61 -58.88 -15.01
C GLN A 3 18.25 -58.86 -14.29
N ARG A 4 18.26 -58.66 -12.97
CA ARG A 4 17.22 -57.95 -12.20
C ARG A 4 17.88 -57.30 -10.98
N SER A 5 18.14 -56.00 -11.03
CA SER A 5 18.34 -55.22 -9.82
C SER A 5 17.78 -53.82 -10.03
N CYS A 6 16.68 -53.57 -9.34
CA CYS A 6 16.01 -52.30 -9.07
C CYS A 6 16.76 -51.04 -9.53
N SER A 7 16.28 -50.41 -10.61
CA SER A 7 16.45 -48.98 -10.84
C SER A 7 15.44 -48.22 -9.98
N ARG A 8 15.77 -48.05 -8.69
CA ARG A 8 15.06 -47.13 -7.79
C ARG A 8 15.67 -45.74 -7.98
N VAL A 9 15.21 -45.05 -9.02
CA VAL A 9 15.51 -43.63 -9.23
C VAL A 9 14.99 -42.86 -8.02
N GLY A 10 15.81 -41.92 -7.58
CA GLY A 10 15.74 -41.24 -6.32
C GLY A 10 14.47 -40.44 -6.04
N ASN A 11 14.37 -40.20 -4.75
CA ASN A 11 13.41 -39.44 -3.98
C ASN A 11 13.29 -37.97 -4.42
N CYS A 12 12.07 -37.43 -4.43
CA CYS A 12 11.74 -36.01 -4.19
C CYS A 12 10.22 -35.89 -3.95
N PRO A 13 9.75 -35.66 -2.71
CA PRO A 13 8.36 -35.27 -2.48
C PRO A 13 8.14 -33.83 -2.98
N ARG A 14 7.12 -33.62 -3.82
CA ARG A 14 6.61 -32.28 -4.14
C ARG A 14 5.94 -31.72 -2.88
N ASN A 15 6.67 -30.94 -2.11
CA ASN A 15 6.06 -30.06 -1.12
C ASN A 15 5.46 -28.87 -1.87
N ASN A 16 4.16 -28.91 -2.17
CA ASN A 16 3.40 -27.77 -2.66
C ASN A 16 2.04 -27.65 -1.94
N ASP A 17 2.04 -27.90 -0.64
CA ASP A 17 0.97 -27.51 0.25
C ASP A 17 1.44 -26.32 1.09
N LEU A 18 1.47 -25.14 0.47
CA LEU A 18 1.45 -23.90 1.22
C LEU A 18 -0.02 -23.59 1.49
N PRO A 19 -0.48 -23.58 2.76
CA PRO A 19 -1.80 -23.07 3.06
C PRO A 19 -1.85 -21.61 2.59
N GLN A 20 -2.77 -21.32 1.68
CA GLN A 20 -3.09 -19.93 1.33
C GLN A 20 -3.47 -19.22 2.62
N PRO A 21 -2.85 -18.07 2.97
CA PRO A 21 -3.35 -17.31 4.10
C PRO A 21 -4.76 -16.86 3.74
N ALA A 22 -5.72 -17.39 4.51
CA ALA A 22 -7.06 -16.87 4.58
C ALA A 22 -6.96 -15.35 4.67
N HIS A 23 -7.55 -14.68 3.69
CA HIS A 23 -7.76 -13.23 3.71
C HIS A 23 -8.82 -13.00 4.77
N ASP A 24 -8.36 -13.03 6.02
CA ASP A 24 -9.14 -12.66 7.19
C ASP A 24 -9.56 -11.21 6.98
N ALA A 25 -10.84 -11.06 6.65
CA ALA A 25 -11.56 -9.80 6.64
C ALA A 25 -11.61 -9.27 8.07
N THR A 26 -10.48 -8.75 8.53
CA THR A 26 -10.39 -7.97 9.76
C THR A 26 -10.55 -6.53 9.33
N LEU A 27 -11.69 -5.95 9.70
CA LEU A 27 -11.95 -4.52 9.67
C LEU A 27 -10.82 -3.78 10.41
N GLN A 28 -9.75 -3.43 9.70
CA GLN A 28 -8.72 -2.54 10.19
C GLN A 28 -9.31 -1.12 10.18
N THR A 29 -10.04 -0.83 11.26
CA THR A 29 -10.18 0.53 11.74
C THR A 29 -8.76 1.03 11.96
N MET A 30 -8.25 1.85 11.05
CA MET A 30 -6.95 2.51 11.17
C MET A 30 -7.06 3.53 12.31
N LYS A 31 -7.13 3.05 13.56
CA LYS A 31 -6.64 3.83 14.69
C LYS A 31 -5.14 3.87 14.48
N ALA A 32 -4.63 5.00 14.01
CA ALA A 32 -3.23 5.32 14.21
C ALA A 32 -3.04 5.32 15.73
N THR A 33 -2.65 4.17 16.29
CA THR A 33 -2.15 4.06 17.65
C THR A 33 -0.78 4.70 17.60
N LEU A 34 -0.77 6.04 17.52
CA LEU A 34 0.44 6.81 17.70
C LEU A 34 0.93 6.47 19.12
N PRO A 35 2.20 6.07 19.29
CA PRO A 35 2.78 5.95 20.61
C PRO A 35 2.59 7.29 21.35
N GLU A 36 2.50 7.26 22.69
CA GLU A 36 2.33 8.48 23.48
C GLU A 36 3.36 9.52 23.04
N PRO A 37 2.92 10.64 22.43
CA PRO A 37 3.84 11.56 21.80
C PRO A 37 4.58 12.36 22.87
N GLU A 38 5.90 12.50 22.73
CA GLU A 38 6.69 13.29 23.66
C GLU A 38 6.52 14.78 23.34
N ILE A 39 6.04 15.55 24.33
CA ILE A 39 5.74 16.97 24.17
C ILE A 39 6.91 17.80 24.71
N VAL A 40 7.52 18.59 23.84
CA VAL A 40 8.57 19.54 24.20
C VAL A 40 7.92 20.83 24.70
N THR A 41 8.23 21.21 25.94
CA THR A 41 7.73 22.45 26.55
C THR A 41 8.82 23.51 26.66
N ARG A 42 8.47 24.77 26.36
CA ARG A 42 9.32 25.95 26.59
C ARG A 42 8.54 26.98 27.40
N ASN A 43 9.10 27.45 28.51
CA ASN A 43 8.44 28.38 29.43
C ASN A 43 7.06 27.89 29.92
N GLY A 44 6.94 26.58 30.16
CA GLY A 44 5.68 25.95 30.59
C GLY A 44 4.61 25.82 29.50
N LYS A 45 4.91 26.17 28.23
CA LYS A 45 3.99 25.98 27.09
C LYS A 45 4.49 24.84 26.20
N ALA A 46 3.59 23.97 25.75
CA ALA A 46 3.88 22.98 24.73
C ALA A 46 4.19 23.69 23.40
N VAL A 47 5.37 23.44 22.83
CA VAL A 47 5.85 24.10 21.61
C VAL A 47 6.01 23.12 20.47
N ALA A 48 6.50 21.91 20.74
CA ALA A 48 6.73 20.91 19.72
C ALA A 48 6.39 19.52 20.23
N VAL A 49 6.23 18.60 19.30
CA VAL A 49 5.94 17.20 19.57
C VAL A 49 6.96 16.36 18.82
N ILE A 50 7.56 15.40 19.51
CA ILE A 50 8.49 14.44 18.90
C ILE A 50 7.67 13.22 18.49
N ILE A 51 7.74 12.89 17.21
CA ILE A 51 7.05 11.75 16.60
C ILE A 51 8.01 10.97 15.69
N PRO A 52 7.82 9.65 15.53
CA PRO A 52 8.56 8.88 14.55
C PRO A 52 8.37 9.44 13.13
N ILE A 53 9.43 9.43 12.33
CA ILE A 53 9.41 9.99 10.97
C ILE A 53 8.34 9.30 10.10
N LYS A 54 8.21 7.97 10.21
CA LYS A 54 7.21 7.20 9.45
C LYS A 54 5.78 7.66 9.75
N ASP A 55 5.49 7.90 11.02
CA ASP A 55 4.15 8.33 11.46
C ASP A 55 3.88 9.77 11.00
N TYR A 56 4.89 10.63 11.01
CA TYR A 56 4.78 11.99 10.46
C TYR A 56 4.48 11.98 8.96
N GLU A 57 5.21 11.17 8.18
CA GLU A 57 5.00 11.02 6.74
C GLU A 57 3.58 10.52 6.45
N GLU A 58 3.12 9.49 7.17
CA GLU A 58 1.75 8.98 7.03
C GLU A 58 0.69 10.04 7.36
N LEU A 59 0.92 10.87 8.38
CA LEU A 59 0.02 11.98 8.71
C LEU A 59 -0.04 13.02 7.59
N LEU A 60 1.10 13.36 6.98
CA LEU A 60 1.14 14.28 5.85
C LEU A 60 0.39 13.72 4.64
N ASP A 61 0.62 12.45 4.30
CA ASP A 61 -0.03 11.77 3.18
C ASP A 61 -1.55 11.75 3.37
N ARG A 62 -2.03 11.42 4.58
CA ARG A 62 -3.47 11.41 4.89
C ARG A 62 -4.11 12.79 4.79
N VAL A 63 -3.41 13.83 5.23
CA VAL A 63 -3.89 15.21 5.09
C VAL A 63 -3.98 15.56 3.61
N GLN A 64 -2.98 15.23 2.82
CA GLN A 64 -2.96 15.48 1.38
C GLN A 64 -4.10 14.72 0.67
N ASP A 65 -4.27 13.43 0.95
CA ASP A 65 -5.36 12.60 0.42
C ASP A 65 -6.73 13.22 0.71
N SER A 66 -6.92 13.80 1.90
CA SER A 66 -8.18 14.46 2.27
C SER A 66 -8.45 15.72 1.43
N VAL A 67 -7.39 16.48 1.12
CA VAL A 67 -7.46 17.68 0.27
C VAL A 67 -7.71 17.29 -1.18
N ASP A 68 -7.00 16.28 -1.69
CA ASP A 68 -7.15 15.79 -3.06
C ASP A 68 -8.53 15.18 -3.29
N ALA A 69 -9.06 14.41 -2.33
CA ALA A 69 -10.41 13.89 -2.38
C ALA A 69 -11.47 15.01 -2.39
N ALA A 70 -11.27 16.06 -1.59
CA ALA A 70 -12.15 17.23 -1.60
C ALA A 70 -12.07 17.97 -2.94
N TRP A 71 -10.88 18.08 -3.52
CA TRP A 71 -10.67 18.66 -4.84
C TRP A 71 -11.39 17.83 -5.91
N LEU A 72 -11.16 16.52 -6.00
CA LEU A 72 -11.83 15.62 -6.94
C LEU A 72 -13.36 15.70 -6.84
N LYS A 73 -13.93 15.75 -5.62
CA LYS A 73 -15.38 15.94 -5.42
C LYS A 73 -15.88 17.25 -6.05
N ARG A 74 -15.10 18.34 -5.96
CA ARG A 74 -15.42 19.61 -6.62
C ARG A 74 -15.36 19.49 -8.14
N PHE A 75 -14.37 18.79 -8.70
CA PHE A 75 -14.26 18.58 -10.15
C PHE A 75 -15.38 17.71 -10.72
N ARG A 76 -15.84 16.70 -9.95
CA ARG A 76 -16.94 15.80 -10.32
C ARG A 76 -18.32 16.45 -10.28
N ARG A 77 -18.46 17.69 -9.80
CA ARG A 77 -19.74 18.43 -9.79
C ARG A 77 -20.30 18.68 -11.19
N LYS A 78 -19.45 18.73 -12.21
CA LYS A 78 -19.87 18.85 -13.61
C LYS A 78 -19.32 17.67 -14.40
N PRO A 79 -20.10 17.10 -15.34
CA PRO A 79 -19.56 16.10 -16.25
C PRO A 79 -18.39 16.71 -17.02
N ARG A 80 -17.27 16.00 -17.04
CA ARG A 80 -16.07 16.38 -17.78
C ARG A 80 -15.94 15.46 -18.98
N HIS A 81 -15.57 16.04 -20.11
CA HIS A 81 -15.17 15.27 -21.28
C HIS A 81 -13.69 14.98 -21.16
N TYR A 82 -13.36 13.70 -21.21
CA TYR A 82 -11.97 13.24 -21.24
C TYR A 82 -11.64 12.81 -22.65
N ARG A 83 -10.42 13.11 -23.07
CA ARG A 83 -9.87 12.59 -24.31
C ARG A 83 -9.60 11.08 -24.13
N PRO A 84 -9.91 10.23 -25.13
CA PRO A 84 -9.47 8.84 -25.13
C PRO A 84 -7.96 8.72 -24.94
N LEU A 85 -7.52 7.68 -24.23
CA LEU A 85 -6.10 7.48 -23.93
C LEU A 85 -5.29 7.25 -25.21
N GLU A 86 -5.89 6.55 -26.17
CA GLU A 86 -5.33 6.19 -27.47
C GLU A 86 -4.93 7.45 -28.25
N ASP A 87 -5.84 8.44 -28.28
CA ASP A 87 -5.58 9.71 -28.96
C ASP A 87 -4.39 10.43 -28.33
N TYR A 88 -4.31 10.46 -26.99
CA TYR A 88 -3.19 11.08 -26.27
C TYR A 88 -1.85 10.39 -26.56
N LEU A 89 -1.84 9.06 -26.56
CA LEU A 89 -0.64 8.29 -26.85
C LEU A 89 -0.19 8.44 -28.31
N ALA A 90 -1.12 8.55 -29.26
CA ALA A 90 -0.81 8.76 -30.66
C ALA A 90 -0.11 10.12 -30.90
N GLU A 91 -0.50 11.16 -30.18
CA GLU A 91 0.15 12.47 -30.24
C GLU A 91 1.55 12.45 -29.60
N ARG A 92 1.70 11.81 -28.43
CA ARG A 92 2.99 11.76 -27.73
C ARG A 92 4.05 10.97 -28.48
N LYS A 93 3.68 9.90 -29.19
CA LYS A 93 4.60 9.08 -30.01
C LYS A 93 5.14 9.79 -31.25
N ARG A 94 4.59 10.95 -31.62
CA ARG A 94 5.01 11.75 -32.78
C ARG A 94 6.09 12.80 -32.47
N LYS A 95 6.48 12.95 -31.19
CA LYS A 95 7.60 13.77 -30.72
C LYS A 95 8.73 12.88 -30.24
#